data_AF-A0A7S0E240-F1
#
_entry.id   AF-A0A7S0E240-F1
#
_cell.length_a   1.000
_cell.length_b   1.000
_cell.length_c   1.000
_cell.angle_alpha   90.00
_cell.angle_beta   90.00
_cell.angle_gamma   90.00
#
_symmetry.space_group_name_H-M   'P 1'
#
loop_
_entity.id
_entity.type
_entity.pdbx_description
1 polymer ?
#
loop_
_entity_poly.entity_id
_entity_poly.type
_entity_poly.pdbx_seq_one_letter_code
_entity_poly.pdbx_strand_id
1 'polypeptide(L)'
;SPPSPPPSPPSPPQPPSPPPQPPCPVRAVIDLGITVNFCLLTKSGITTTPGTFVDGNIGVSPITVKSITGFDLQWAIGPEFSDNTFATSSLLSGNVYGADLAVPTPAFLTQAISDMEAAYVDAAGRPNP
;
A
#
# COMPACT_ATOMS: atom_id res chain seq x y z
N SER A 1 -24.40 -58.56 -21.01
CA SER A 1 -24.31 -57.09 -20.94
C SER A 1 -25.04 -56.62 -19.70
N PRO A 2 -24.46 -55.76 -18.86
CA PRO A 2 -25.19 -55.21 -17.71
C PRO A 2 -26.29 -54.25 -18.19
N PRO A 3 -27.41 -54.13 -17.44
CA PRO A 3 -28.45 -53.17 -17.76
C PRO A 3 -27.95 -51.73 -17.58
N SER A 4 -28.37 -50.82 -18.46
CA SER A 4 -28.05 -49.40 -18.37
C SER A 4 -28.58 -48.80 -17.06
N PRO A 5 -27.85 -47.86 -16.43
CA PRO A 5 -28.35 -47.15 -15.27
C PRO A 5 -29.59 -46.32 -15.66
N PRO A 6 -30.55 -46.14 -14.73
CA PRO A 6 -31.69 -45.27 -14.96
C PRO A 6 -31.24 -43.83 -15.18
N PRO A 7 -32.01 -43.02 -15.95
CA PRO A 7 -31.71 -41.61 -16.14
C PRO A 7 -31.75 -40.86 -14.81
N SER A 8 -30.85 -39.89 -14.66
CA SER A 8 -30.83 -39.00 -13.48
C SER A 8 -32.14 -38.21 -13.38
N PRO A 9 -32.64 -37.94 -12.16
CA PRO A 9 -33.80 -37.09 -11.99
C PRO A 9 -33.53 -35.67 -12.50
N PRO A 10 -34.57 -34.95 -12.96
CA PRO A 10 -34.43 -33.57 -13.39
C PRO A 10 -34.00 -32.68 -12.23
N SER A 11 -33.12 -31.71 -12.52
CA SER A 11 -32.70 -30.71 -11.55
C SER A 11 -33.90 -29.91 -11.03
N PRO A 12 -33.94 -29.57 -9.73
CA PRO A 12 -35.00 -28.72 -9.18
C PRO A 12 -34.99 -27.34 -9.86
N PRO A 13 -36.16 -26.67 -9.94
CA PRO A 13 -36.24 -25.31 -10.45
C PRO A 13 -35.31 -24.37 -9.69
N GLN A 14 -34.48 -23.62 -10.41
CA GLN A 14 -33.65 -22.59 -9.79
C GLN A 14 -34.57 -21.48 -9.24
N PRO A 15 -34.33 -20.96 -8.02
CA PRO A 15 -35.09 -19.81 -7.52
C PRO A 15 -34.94 -18.61 -8.46
N PRO A 16 -35.96 -17.74 -8.53
CA PRO A 16 -35.92 -16.56 -9.38
C PRO A 16 -34.71 -15.68 -9.03
N SER A 17 -34.06 -15.13 -10.05
CA SER A 17 -32.96 -14.18 -9.88
C SER A 17 -33.40 -12.98 -9.05
N PRO A 18 -32.55 -12.44 -8.16
CA PRO A 18 -32.85 -11.20 -7.47
C PRO A 18 -33.14 -10.09 -8.48
N PRO A 19 -34.07 -9.16 -8.20
CA PRO A 19 -34.29 -8.01 -9.06
C PRO A 19 -32.99 -7.18 -9.19
N PRO A 20 -32.76 -6.52 -10.34
CA PRO A 20 -31.64 -5.62 -10.52
C PRO A 20 -31.61 -4.58 -9.40
N GLN A 21 -30.53 -4.54 -8.62
CA GLN A 21 -30.36 -3.47 -7.64
C GLN A 21 -30.19 -2.13 -8.38
N PRO A 22 -30.77 -1.02 -7.89
CA PRO A 22 -30.47 0.30 -8.43
C PRO A 22 -28.95 0.50 -8.46
N PRO A 23 -28.38 1.23 -9.42
CA PRO A 23 -26.96 1.57 -9.37
C PRO A 23 -26.74 2.35 -8.07
N CYS A 24 -26.09 1.71 -7.09
CA CYS A 24 -25.44 2.46 -6.02
C CYS A 24 -24.53 3.48 -6.72
N PRO A 25 -24.52 4.76 -6.33
CA PRO A 25 -23.55 5.69 -6.88
C PRO A 25 -22.15 5.13 -6.57
N VAL A 26 -21.49 4.57 -7.57
CA VAL A 26 -20.11 4.13 -7.45
C VAL A 26 -19.29 5.39 -7.25
N ARG A 27 -18.88 5.66 -6.02
CA ARG A 27 -17.94 6.74 -5.73
C ARG A 27 -16.66 6.45 -6.53
N ALA A 28 -16.19 7.44 -7.29
CA ALA A 28 -14.96 7.30 -8.07
C ALA A 28 -13.81 6.83 -7.16
N VAL A 29 -12.89 6.01 -7.67
CA VAL A 29 -11.68 5.65 -6.91
C VAL A 29 -10.77 6.88 -6.81
N ILE A 30 -10.07 7.07 -5.69
CA ILE A 30 -9.01 8.08 -5.58
C ILE A 30 -7.73 7.43 -6.10
N ASP A 31 -7.09 8.04 -7.09
CA ASP A 31 -5.80 7.58 -7.58
C ASP A 31 -4.69 8.01 -6.62
N LEU A 32 -3.98 7.03 -6.08
CA LEU A 32 -2.85 7.24 -5.17
C LEU A 32 -1.51 7.28 -5.91
N GLY A 33 -1.47 6.99 -7.21
CA GLY A 33 -0.23 6.93 -7.98
C GLY A 33 0.82 6.03 -7.32
N ILE A 34 2.05 6.54 -7.19
CA ILE A 34 3.17 5.83 -6.56
C ILE A 34 3.00 5.67 -5.04
N THR A 35 2.20 6.51 -4.38
CA THR A 35 1.96 6.43 -2.93
C THR A 35 1.46 5.06 -2.49
N VAL A 36 0.76 4.33 -3.38
CA VAL A 36 0.25 2.97 -3.10
C VAL A 36 1.35 1.97 -2.70
N ASN A 37 2.62 2.24 -3.01
CA ASN A 37 3.74 1.39 -2.64
C ASN A 37 4.14 1.50 -1.17
N PHE A 38 3.55 2.44 -0.41
CA PHE A 38 3.89 2.74 0.97
C PHE A 38 2.69 2.50 1.89
N CYS A 39 2.93 1.78 2.99
CA CYS A 39 1.98 1.68 4.10
C CYS A 39 1.96 3.00 4.89
N LEU A 40 3.13 3.59 5.15
CA LEU A 40 3.28 4.91 5.78
C LEU A 40 4.19 5.80 4.92
N LEU A 41 3.70 6.97 4.53
CA LEU A 41 4.49 7.98 3.83
C LEU A 41 4.26 9.34 4.51
N THR A 42 5.34 10.02 4.93
CA THR A 42 5.21 11.32 5.62
C THR A 42 6.26 12.33 5.17
N LYS A 43 5.98 13.62 5.42
CA LYS A 43 6.93 14.72 5.17
C LYS A 43 7.78 15.08 6.38
N SER A 44 7.39 14.70 7.60
CA SER A 44 7.91 15.25 8.87
C SER A 44 8.57 14.24 9.81
N GLY A 45 8.36 12.93 9.62
CA GLY A 45 9.03 11.90 10.41
C GLY A 45 8.09 10.77 10.81
N ILE A 46 8.66 9.65 11.25
CA ILE A 46 7.92 8.50 11.74
C ILE A 46 8.58 8.06 13.03
N THR A 47 7.82 7.92 14.10
CA THR A 47 8.33 7.44 15.38
C THR A 47 7.52 6.24 15.83
N THR A 48 8.16 5.32 16.55
CA THR A 48 7.49 4.14 17.08
C THR A 48 7.89 3.87 18.52
N THR A 49 7.05 3.09 19.21
CA THR A 49 7.24 2.59 20.56
C THR A 49 7.33 1.06 20.54
N PRO A 50 7.87 0.44 21.62
CA PRO A 50 7.99 -1.02 21.69
C PRO A 50 6.66 -1.75 21.48
N GLY A 51 6.70 -2.85 20.73
CA GLY A 51 5.51 -3.66 20.39
C GLY A 51 4.83 -3.29 19.07
N THR A 52 5.41 -2.38 18.29
CA THR A 52 4.91 -2.03 16.95
C THR A 52 5.39 -3.02 15.90
N PHE A 53 4.52 -3.35 14.96
CA PHE A 53 4.85 -4.07 13.74
C PHE A 53 4.13 -3.43 12.55
N VAL A 54 4.87 -3.10 11.48
CA VAL A 54 4.31 -2.50 10.26
C VAL A 54 4.39 -3.49 9.10
N ASP A 55 3.26 -3.76 8.47
CA ASP A 55 3.22 -4.58 7.26
C ASP A 55 3.23 -3.70 6.00
N GLY A 56 4.41 -3.57 5.40
CA GLY A 56 4.63 -2.78 4.18
C GLY A 56 5.75 -1.75 4.31
N ASN A 57 5.97 -1.01 3.22
CA ASN A 57 7.04 -0.03 3.14
C ASN A 57 6.70 1.24 3.91
N ILE A 58 7.73 1.88 4.47
CA ILE A 58 7.60 3.19 5.10
C ILE A 58 8.57 4.19 4.47
N GLY A 59 8.16 5.45 4.34
CA GLY A 59 8.93 6.47 3.65
C GLY A 59 8.84 7.86 4.27
N VAL A 60 9.94 8.61 4.20
CA VAL A 60 9.97 10.03 4.57
C VAL A 60 10.62 10.89 3.49
N SER A 61 9.99 12.01 3.11
CA SER A 61 10.55 12.99 2.16
C SER A 61 9.85 14.34 2.29
N PRO A 62 10.56 15.49 2.28
CA PRO A 62 11.96 15.68 1.89
C PRO A 62 12.98 15.46 3.02
N ILE A 63 12.53 15.12 4.22
CA ILE A 63 13.43 14.87 5.34
C ILE A 63 14.21 13.57 5.16
N THR A 64 15.27 13.44 5.96
CA THR A 64 16.16 12.29 5.93
C THR A 64 15.57 11.08 6.65
N VAL A 65 16.04 9.89 6.30
CA VAL A 65 15.73 8.61 6.95
C VAL A 65 16.00 8.63 8.47
N LYS A 66 16.90 9.50 8.96
CA LYS A 66 17.17 9.68 10.40
C LYS A 66 15.97 10.19 11.20
N SER A 67 14.98 10.77 10.53
CA SER A 67 13.71 11.18 11.14
C SER A 67 12.75 10.00 11.35
N ILE A 68 13.12 8.79 10.95
CA ILE A 68 12.45 7.54 11.29
C ILE A 68 13.14 6.98 12.55
N THR A 69 12.48 7.08 13.70
CA THR A 69 13.07 6.74 15.01
C THR A 69 12.30 5.64 15.74
N GLY A 70 13.00 4.86 16.58
CA GLY A 70 12.43 3.73 17.31
C GLY A 70 12.30 2.43 16.49
N PHE A 71 12.65 2.45 15.20
CA PHE A 71 12.54 1.29 14.31
C PHE A 71 13.78 0.39 14.28
N ASP A 72 14.81 0.64 15.10
CA ASP A 72 16.07 -0.13 15.09
C ASP A 72 16.59 -0.40 13.66
N LEU A 73 16.72 0.68 12.88
CA LEU A 73 17.02 0.59 11.45
C LEU A 73 18.33 -0.17 11.21
N GLN A 74 18.21 -1.25 10.45
CA GLN A 74 19.32 -2.02 9.93
C GLN A 74 19.64 -1.51 8.53
N TRP A 75 20.83 -0.95 8.37
CA TRP A 75 21.35 -0.63 7.05
C TRP A 75 21.72 -1.96 6.39
N ALA A 76 21.35 -2.17 5.12
CA ALA A 76 21.86 -3.32 4.39
C ALA A 76 23.40 -3.23 4.42
N ILE A 77 23.98 -4.11 5.22
CA ILE A 77 25.35 -4.11 5.73
C ILE A 77 26.39 -4.13 4.59
N GLY A 78 27.14 -3.03 4.44
CA GLY A 78 28.30 -2.90 3.52
C GLY A 78 29.03 -1.55 3.67
N PRO A 79 30.34 -1.47 3.33
CA PRO A 79 31.18 -0.26 3.49
C PRO A 79 30.84 0.90 2.55
N GLU A 80 29.86 0.71 1.67
CA GLU A 80 29.43 1.62 0.63
C GLU A 80 28.05 2.21 0.95
N PHE A 81 28.03 3.29 1.74
CA PHE A 81 26.86 4.15 1.91
C PHE A 81 26.32 4.72 0.57
N SER A 82 27.02 4.51 -0.55
CA SER A 82 26.67 5.00 -1.88
C SER A 82 25.54 4.23 -2.58
N ASP A 83 25.27 2.98 -2.17
CA ASP A 83 24.41 2.08 -2.95
C ASP A 83 23.10 1.70 -2.20
N ASN A 84 22.94 2.16 -0.96
CA ASN A 84 21.75 1.85 -0.14
C ASN A 84 20.53 2.68 -0.58
N THR A 85 19.70 2.09 -1.42
CA THR A 85 18.39 2.67 -1.81
C THR A 85 17.33 2.52 -0.72
N PHE A 86 17.52 1.63 0.25
CA PHE A 86 16.60 1.40 1.37
C PHE A 86 17.33 0.91 2.64
N ALA A 87 16.64 0.96 3.78
CA ALA A 87 17.00 0.29 5.02
C ALA A 87 15.93 -0.75 5.41
N THR A 88 16.23 -1.62 6.37
CA THR A 88 15.33 -2.67 6.87
C THR A 88 15.16 -2.55 8.39
N SER A 89 14.20 -3.26 8.96
CA SER A 89 13.96 -3.34 10.40
C SER A 89 13.23 -4.63 10.73
N SER A 90 13.48 -5.22 11.90
CA SER A 90 12.70 -6.37 12.40
C SER A 90 11.27 -6.00 12.80
N LEU A 91 10.96 -4.70 12.91
CA LEU A 91 9.65 -4.18 13.29
C LEU A 91 8.75 -3.92 12.07
N LEU A 92 9.19 -4.30 10.86
CA LEU A 92 8.37 -4.20 9.66
C LEU A 92 8.72 -5.27 8.62
N SER A 93 7.73 -5.67 7.81
CA SER A 93 7.92 -6.67 6.74
C SER A 93 8.36 -6.06 5.40
N GLY A 94 8.40 -4.73 5.30
CA GLY A 94 8.80 -4.00 4.10
C GLY A 94 10.18 -3.36 4.18
N ASN A 95 10.32 -2.24 3.46
CA ASN A 95 11.56 -1.48 3.37
C ASN A 95 11.33 -0.05 3.88
N VAL A 96 12.41 0.54 4.39
CA VAL A 96 12.44 1.91 4.89
C VAL A 96 13.14 2.80 3.88
N TYR A 97 12.48 3.89 3.49
CA TYR A 97 12.97 4.82 2.48
C TYR A 97 13.10 6.24 3.07
N GLY A 98 14.15 6.96 2.69
CA GLY A 98 14.35 8.37 3.04
C GLY A 98 14.97 9.17 1.90
N ALA A 99 14.80 10.49 1.93
CA ALA A 99 15.24 11.37 0.84
C ALA A 99 16.76 11.51 0.69
N ASP A 100 17.54 11.11 1.70
CA ASP A 100 19.01 11.10 1.70
C ASP A 100 19.62 9.74 1.29
N LEU A 101 18.79 8.77 0.91
CA LEU A 101 19.23 7.47 0.42
C LEU A 101 19.69 7.53 -1.05
N ALA A 102 20.34 6.47 -1.51
CA ALA A 102 20.90 6.40 -2.86
C ALA A 102 19.81 6.49 -3.95
N VAL A 103 20.20 6.99 -5.12
CA VAL A 103 19.35 7.01 -6.32
C VAL A 103 18.91 5.58 -6.67
N PRO A 104 17.64 5.33 -7.03
CA PRO A 104 16.60 6.31 -7.40
C PRO A 104 15.67 6.78 -6.27
N THR A 105 15.95 6.44 -5.01
CA THR A 105 15.02 6.64 -3.89
C THR A 105 14.55 8.09 -3.69
N PRO A 106 15.40 9.13 -3.76
CA PRO A 106 14.94 10.51 -3.53
C PRO A 106 13.91 10.97 -4.57
N ALA A 107 14.12 10.63 -5.84
CA ALA A 107 13.19 10.95 -6.92
C ALA A 107 11.88 10.18 -6.78
N PHE A 108 11.96 8.90 -6.45
CA PHE A 108 10.80 8.05 -6.19
C PHE A 108 9.93 8.58 -5.04
N LEU A 109 10.55 8.98 -3.93
CA LEU A 109 9.84 9.55 -2.78
C LEU A 109 9.25 10.94 -3.08
N THR A 110 9.94 11.76 -3.87
CA THR A 110 9.42 13.06 -4.29
C THR A 110 8.13 12.88 -5.09
N GLN A 111 8.12 11.96 -6.05
CA GLN A 111 6.92 11.63 -6.81
C GLN A 111 5.82 11.06 -5.92
N ALA A 112 6.15 10.15 -5.00
CA ALA A 112 5.18 9.58 -4.07
C ALA A 112 4.52 10.64 -3.16
N ILE A 113 5.25 11.69 -2.75
CA ILE A 113 4.68 12.82 -1.99
C ILE A 113 3.78 13.68 -2.87
N SER A 114 4.18 13.95 -4.12
CA SER A 114 3.34 14.69 -5.06
C SER A 114 2.03 13.96 -5.38
N ASP A 115 2.08 12.64 -5.58
CA ASP A 115 0.89 11.82 -5.82
C ASP A 115 -0.03 11.80 -4.59
N MET A 116 0.53 11.73 -3.38
CA MET A 116 -0.23 11.82 -2.13
C MET A 116 -0.93 13.18 -1.99
N GLU A 117 -0.25 14.28 -2.32
CA GLU A 117 -0.83 15.63 -2.29
C GLU A 117 -1.95 15.78 -3.32
N ALA A 118 -1.77 15.24 -4.53
CA ALA A 118 -2.80 15.24 -5.56
C ALA A 118 -4.03 14.41 -5.14
N ALA A 119 -3.81 13.21 -4.60
CA ALA A 119 -4.86 12.35 -4.08
C ALA A 119 -5.64 13.01 -2.95
N TYR A 120 -4.95 13.71 -2.05
CA TYR A 120 -5.58 14.47 -0.97
C TYR A 120 -6.49 15.59 -1.52
N VAL A 121 -6.00 16.35 -2.50
CA VAL A 121 -6.79 17.42 -3.14
C VAL A 121 -8.01 16.85 -3.87
N ASP A 122 -7.87 15.74 -4.61
CA ASP A 122 -8.99 15.06 -5.24
C ASP A 122 -10.02 14.58 -4.20
N ALA A 123 -9.56 13.96 -3.11
CA ALA A 123 -10.43 13.51 -2.03
C ALA A 123 -11.21 14.67 -1.39
N ALA A 124 -10.52 15.77 -1.07
CA ALA A 124 -11.10 16.93 -0.41
C ALA A 124 -12.07 17.72 -1.32
N GLY A 125 -11.91 17.64 -2.64
CA GLY A 125 -12.76 18.31 -3.61
C GLY A 125 -14.10 17.62 -3.91
N ARG A 126 -14.33 16.41 -3.40
CA ARG A 126 -15.52 15.62 -3.73
C ARG A 126 -16.76 16.08 -2.94
N PRO A 127 -17.90 16.37 -3.61
CA PRO A 127 -19.13 16.71 -2.92
C PRO A 127 -19.76 15.48 -2.25
N ASN A 128 -20.29 15.67 -1.03
CA ASN A 128 -21.02 14.69 -0.21
C ASN A 128 -20.16 13.46 0.23
N PRO A 129 -19.45 13.55 1.37
CA PRO A 129 -18.63 12.46 1.92
C PRO A 129 -19.44 11.26 2.44
#